data_AF-A0A2D6INB1-F1
#
_entry.id   AF-A0A2D6INB1-F1
#
_cell.length_a   1.000
_cell.length_b   1.000
_cell.length_c   1.000
_cell.angle_alpha   90.00
_cell.angle_beta   90.00
_cell.angle_gamma   90.00
#
_symmetry.space_group_name_H-M   'P 1'
#
loop_
_entity.id
_entity.type
_entity.pdbx_description
1 polymer ?
#
loop_
_entity_poly.entity_id
_entity_poly.type
_entity_poly.pdbx_seq_one_letter_code
_entity_poly.pdbx_strand_id
1 'polypeptide(L)'
;MKVTLILGSESDSDHAKKISDLLGEFDVPSETVVASAHKVPDKVIEIVSKLNDDPQPQVLITIAGMSNGLGGVVAGSSVHPVITCPPAQSLEEFQVDLNSSLRMPSDVPVMTVLHPKNAALSAIRILAEGDETLKTKVKARIEEVKGKY
;
A
#
# COMPACT_ATOMS: atom_id res chain seq x y z
N MET A 1 -4.21 8.16 12.57
CA MET A 1 -3.72 7.05 11.74
C MET A 1 -4.11 7.31 10.30
N LYS A 2 -3.28 6.92 9.33
CA LYS A 2 -3.56 7.13 7.91
C LYS A 2 -2.90 6.08 7.03
N VAL A 3 -3.27 6.05 5.76
CA VAL A 3 -2.59 5.27 4.73
C VAL A 3 -2.11 6.19 3.63
N THR A 4 -0.83 6.13 3.29
CA THR A 4 -0.26 6.93 2.19
C THR A 4 -0.01 6.04 0.99
N LEU A 5 -0.67 6.36 -0.13
CA LEU A 5 -0.50 5.69 -1.42
C LEU A 5 0.59 6.41 -2.22
N ILE A 6 1.64 5.70 -2.59
CA ILE A 6 2.75 6.23 -3.40
C ILE A 6 2.73 5.53 -4.75
N LEU A 7 2.45 6.30 -5.80
CA LEU A 7 2.32 5.80 -7.17
C LEU A 7 3.59 6.09 -7.97
N GLY A 8 4.02 5.10 -8.76
CA GLY A 8 5.10 5.27 -9.72
C GLY A 8 4.71 6.14 -10.92
N SER A 9 3.42 6.19 -11.26
CA SER A 9 2.88 6.93 -12.40
C SER A 9 1.46 7.44 -12.13
N GLU A 10 1.07 8.57 -12.74
CA GLU A 10 -0.32 9.05 -12.72
C GLU A 10 -1.29 8.06 -13.37
N SER A 11 -0.81 7.23 -14.31
CA SER A 11 -1.61 6.17 -14.94
C SER A 11 -2.16 5.15 -13.94
N ASP A 12 -1.56 5.05 -12.75
CA ASP A 12 -1.94 4.09 -11.72
C ASP A 12 -3.08 4.62 -10.82
N SER A 13 -3.58 5.83 -11.09
CA SER A 13 -4.60 6.51 -10.26
C SER A 13 -5.90 5.71 -10.12
N ASP A 14 -6.35 5.03 -11.17
CA ASP A 14 -7.55 4.18 -11.10
C ASP A 14 -7.36 2.97 -10.19
N HIS A 15 -6.13 2.44 -10.13
CA HIS A 15 -5.77 1.36 -9.21
C HIS A 15 -5.74 1.87 -7.77
N ALA A 16 -5.10 3.02 -7.55
CA ALA A 16 -5.06 3.70 -6.24
C ALA A 16 -6.46 4.05 -5.73
N LYS A 17 -7.35 4.50 -6.62
CA LYS A 17 -8.74 4.84 -6.28
C LYS A 17 -9.48 3.65 -5.68
N LYS A 18 -9.31 2.44 -6.22
CA LYS A 18 -9.93 1.22 -5.67
C LYS A 18 -9.48 0.93 -4.24
N ILE A 19 -8.25 1.31 -3.89
CA ILE A 19 -7.69 1.17 -2.54
C ILE A 19 -8.28 2.27 -1.65
N SER A 20 -8.20 3.54 -2.07
CA SER A 20 -8.70 4.68 -1.27
C SER A 20 -10.21 4.62 -1.03
N ASP A 21 -11.00 4.15 -2.00
CA ASP A 21 -12.44 3.97 -1.85
C ASP A 21 -12.75 2.98 -0.70
N LEU A 22 -12.02 1.86 -0.63
CA LEU A 22 -12.21 0.89 0.44
C LEU A 22 -11.71 1.43 1.79
N LEU A 23 -10.62 2.20 1.83
CA LEU A 23 -10.16 2.86 3.04
C LEU A 23 -11.24 3.83 3.56
N GLY A 24 -11.92 4.53 2.65
CA GLY A 24 -13.07 5.40 2.95
C GLY A 24 -14.24 4.65 3.59
N GLU A 25 -14.55 3.42 3.17
CA GLU A 25 -15.60 2.59 3.80
C GLU A 25 -15.32 2.30 5.29
N PHE A 26 -14.07 2.43 5.75
CA PHE A 26 -13.67 2.21 7.14
C PHE A 26 -13.37 3.51 7.90
N ASP A 27 -13.56 4.67 7.27
CA ASP A 27 -13.17 5.99 7.77
C ASP A 27 -11.66 6.09 8.07
N VAL A 28 -10.82 5.40 7.30
CA VAL A 28 -9.36 5.52 7.39
C VAL A 28 -8.89 6.62 6.44
N PRO A 29 -8.32 7.73 6.94
CA PRO A 29 -7.79 8.79 6.10
C PRO A 29 -6.70 8.24 5.16
N SER A 30 -6.73 8.67 3.91
CA SER A 30 -5.69 8.34 2.95
C SER A 30 -5.27 9.53 2.10
N GLU A 31 -3.99 9.53 1.73
CA GLU A 31 -3.42 10.51 0.81
C GLU A 31 -2.71 9.80 -0.34
N THR A 32 -2.75 10.39 -1.53
CA THR A 32 -2.11 9.84 -2.72
C THR A 32 -1.05 10.81 -3.22
N VAL A 33 0.15 10.28 -3.45
CA VAL A 33 1.27 11.03 -4.02
C VAL A 33 1.87 10.29 -5.20
N VAL A 34 2.33 11.03 -6.21
CA VAL A 34 3.00 10.48 -7.40
C VAL A 34 4.49 10.81 -7.35
N ALA A 35 5.30 9.76 -7.25
CA ALA A 35 6.76 9.84 -7.25
C ALA A 35 7.36 8.53 -7.76
N SER A 36 8.00 8.58 -8.92
CA SER A 36 8.66 7.42 -9.51
C SER A 36 10.04 7.23 -8.88
N ALA A 37 10.31 6.03 -8.35
CA ALA A 37 11.63 5.66 -7.85
C ALA A 37 12.74 5.75 -8.91
N HIS A 38 12.39 5.54 -10.19
CA HIS A 38 13.37 5.59 -11.28
C HIS A 38 13.58 7.00 -11.84
N LYS A 39 12.53 7.83 -11.87
CA LYS A 39 12.58 9.16 -12.52
C LYS A 39 12.90 10.29 -11.53
N VAL A 40 12.44 10.17 -10.29
CA VAL A 40 12.57 11.20 -9.24
C VAL A 40 12.88 10.56 -7.87
N PRO A 41 13.97 9.77 -7.74
CA PRO A 41 14.30 9.05 -6.50
C PRO A 41 14.39 9.96 -5.28
N ASP A 42 15.01 11.15 -5.40
CA ASP A 42 15.15 12.09 -4.29
C ASP A 42 13.80 12.56 -3.73
N LYS A 43 12.80 12.73 -4.61
CA LYS A 43 11.43 13.08 -4.21
C LYS A 43 10.78 11.95 -3.40
N VAL A 44 11.03 10.69 -3.77
CA VAL A 44 10.54 9.53 -3.00
C VAL A 44 11.13 9.56 -1.60
N ILE A 45 12.44 9.76 -1.48
CA ILE A 45 13.13 9.84 -0.17
C ILE A 45 12.60 11.02 0.66
N GLU A 46 12.39 12.19 0.06
CA GLU A 46 11.83 13.35 0.75
C GLU A 46 10.42 13.07 1.30
N ILE A 47 9.57 12.42 0.50
CA ILE A 47 8.23 12.02 0.93
C ILE A 47 8.33 11.06 2.12
N VAL A 48 9.13 10.00 2.02
CA VAL A 48 9.25 9.00 3.09
C VAL A 48 9.84 9.61 4.36
N SER A 49 10.82 10.50 4.25
CA SER A 49 11.37 11.23 5.40
C SER A 49 10.28 12.01 6.14
N LYS A 50 9.44 12.75 5.41
CA LYS A 50 8.32 13.49 6.01
C LYS A 50 7.30 12.57 6.69
N LEU A 51 7.06 11.40 6.11
CA LEU A 51 6.15 10.39 6.69
C LEU A 51 6.76 9.75 7.95
N ASN A 52 8.07 9.54 8.00
CA ASN A 52 8.76 9.04 9.19
C ASN A 52 8.68 10.01 10.38
N ASP A 53 8.67 11.32 10.11
CA ASP A 53 8.56 12.36 11.14
C ASP A 53 7.11 12.59 11.63
N ASP A 54 6.12 12.03 10.95
CA ASP A 54 4.71 12.16 11.33
C ASP A 54 4.39 11.21 12.50
N PRO A 55 3.92 11.72 13.67
CA PRO A 55 3.71 10.90 14.87
C PRO A 55 2.49 9.97 14.77
N GLN A 56 1.67 10.08 13.74
CA GLN A 56 0.49 9.23 13.59
C GLN A 56 0.87 7.83 13.09
N PRO A 57 0.19 6.76 13.53
CA PRO A 57 0.37 5.42 12.94
C PRO A 57 0.05 5.41 11.44
N GLN A 58 0.93 4.80 10.63
CA GLN A 58 0.78 4.78 9.18
C GLN A 58 1.04 3.41 8.58
N VAL A 59 0.46 3.17 7.42
CA VAL A 59 0.85 2.10 6.50
C VAL A 59 1.07 2.74 5.14
N LEU A 60 2.18 2.40 4.47
CA LEU A 60 2.49 2.88 3.13
C LEU A 60 2.06 1.83 2.11
N ILE A 61 1.34 2.25 1.07
CA ILE A 61 0.98 1.39 -0.05
C ILE A 61 1.65 1.90 -1.31
N THR A 62 2.59 1.14 -1.85
CA THR A 62 3.25 1.46 -3.13
C THR A 62 2.52 0.80 -4.29
N ILE A 63 2.33 1.55 -5.37
CA ILE A 63 1.73 1.07 -6.61
C ILE A 63 2.71 1.35 -7.73
N ALA A 64 3.33 0.28 -8.23
CA ALA A 64 4.24 0.31 -9.36
C ALA A 64 4.22 -1.04 -10.06
N GLY A 65 4.16 -1.02 -11.39
CA GLY A 65 4.31 -2.21 -12.23
C GLY A 65 5.73 -2.36 -12.78
N MET A 66 5.94 -3.40 -13.58
CA MET A 66 7.18 -3.79 -14.20
C MET A 66 8.27 -4.10 -13.16
N SER A 67 9.37 -3.33 -13.19
CA SER A 67 10.40 -3.39 -12.16
C SER A 67 9.92 -2.61 -10.94
N ASN A 68 9.47 -3.32 -9.90
CA ASN A 68 9.03 -2.70 -8.65
C ASN A 68 10.21 -2.17 -7.81
N GLY A 69 10.85 -1.11 -8.30
CA GLY A 69 11.83 -0.34 -7.53
C GLY A 69 11.19 0.49 -6.43
N LEU A 70 9.93 0.91 -6.61
CA LEU A 70 9.26 1.81 -5.66
C LEU A 70 9.01 1.15 -4.30
N GLY A 71 8.48 -0.06 -4.27
CA GLY A 71 8.24 -0.80 -3.03
C GLY A 71 9.51 -0.98 -2.22
N GLY A 72 10.60 -1.42 -2.87
CA GLY A 72 11.90 -1.61 -2.23
C GLY A 72 12.53 -0.31 -1.72
N VAL A 73 12.52 0.77 -2.52
CA VAL A 73 13.08 2.07 -2.11
C VAL A 73 12.30 2.66 -0.93
N VAL A 74 10.98 2.58 -0.96
CA VAL A 74 10.13 3.07 0.14
C VAL A 74 10.37 2.24 1.40
N ALA A 75 10.38 0.90 1.31
CA ALA A 75 10.64 0.04 2.46
C ALA A 75 12.04 0.19 3.05
N GLY A 76 13.05 0.37 2.22
CA GLY A 76 14.43 0.60 2.69
C GLY A 76 14.63 1.94 3.40
N SER A 77 13.67 2.87 3.27
CA SER A 77 13.76 4.22 3.83
C SER A 77 12.69 4.52 4.89
N SER A 78 11.74 3.60 5.10
CA SER A 78 10.54 3.82 5.92
C SER A 78 10.65 3.13 7.28
N VAL A 79 10.19 3.79 8.34
CA VAL A 79 9.96 3.16 9.65
C VAL A 79 8.58 2.48 9.74
N HIS A 80 7.69 2.78 8.79
CA HIS A 80 6.33 2.27 8.72
C HIS A 80 6.23 1.01 7.87
N PRO A 81 5.23 0.12 8.12
CA PRO A 81 4.96 -1.03 7.27
C PRO A 81 4.68 -0.63 5.82
N VAL A 82 5.28 -1.35 4.87
CA VAL A 82 5.11 -1.12 3.43
C VAL A 82 4.43 -2.30 2.77
N ILE A 83 3.32 -2.01 2.09
CA ILE A 83 2.60 -2.93 1.22
C ILE A 83 2.86 -2.52 -0.22
N THR A 84 3.17 -3.45 -1.10
CA THR A 84 3.16 -3.21 -2.55
C THR A 84 1.96 -3.89 -3.20
N CYS A 85 1.27 -3.16 -4.06
CA CYS A 85 0.09 -3.60 -4.80
C CYS A 85 0.27 -3.24 -6.28
N PRO A 86 0.95 -4.10 -7.07
CA PRO A 86 1.25 -3.78 -8.46
C PRO A 86 -0.02 -3.75 -9.35
N PRO A 87 -0.11 -2.82 -10.32
CA PRO A 87 -1.33 -2.59 -11.11
C PRO A 87 -1.40 -3.42 -12.41
N ALA A 88 -0.96 -4.69 -12.40
CA ALA A 88 -0.93 -5.55 -13.57
C ALA A 88 -2.27 -5.64 -14.32
N GLN A 89 -2.24 -5.47 -15.64
CA GLN A 89 -3.40 -5.51 -16.54
C GLN A 89 -3.42 -6.75 -17.45
N SER A 90 -2.31 -7.49 -17.52
CA SER A 90 -2.19 -8.72 -18.31
C SER A 90 -1.50 -9.83 -17.52
N LEU A 91 -1.58 -11.07 -18.01
CA LEU A 91 -0.88 -12.21 -17.39
C LEU A 91 0.64 -12.08 -17.47
N GLU A 92 1.16 -11.49 -18.54
CA GLU A 92 2.60 -11.24 -18.72
C GLU A 92 3.09 -10.19 -17.72
N GLU A 93 2.39 -9.05 -17.62
CA GLU A 93 2.67 -8.02 -16.62
C GLU A 93 2.61 -8.60 -15.21
N PHE A 94 1.58 -9.42 -14.92
CA PHE A 94 1.43 -10.05 -13.62
C PHE A 94 2.65 -10.89 -13.22
N GLN A 95 3.23 -11.66 -14.15
CA GLN A 95 4.44 -12.46 -13.86
C GLN A 95 5.64 -11.57 -13.55
N VAL A 96 5.81 -10.48 -14.29
CA VAL A 96 6.90 -9.51 -14.07
C VAL A 96 6.73 -8.82 -12.72
N ASP A 97 5.53 -8.29 -12.47
CA ASP A 97 5.15 -7.56 -11.27
C ASP A 97 5.27 -8.43 -10.00
N LEU A 98 4.84 -9.69 -10.08
CA LEU A 98 4.92 -10.63 -8.97
C LEU A 98 6.38 -10.90 -8.59
N ASN A 99 7.23 -11.20 -9.58
CA ASN A 99 8.63 -11.51 -9.32
C ASN A 99 9.41 -10.30 -8.79
N SER A 100 9.14 -9.11 -9.34
CA SER A 100 9.80 -7.87 -8.89
C SER A 100 9.31 -7.41 -7.51
N SER A 101 8.07 -7.74 -7.12
CA SER A 101 7.51 -7.36 -5.82
C SER A 101 7.86 -8.34 -4.69
N LEU A 102 7.95 -9.64 -4.96
CA LEU A 102 8.19 -10.66 -3.93
C LEU A 102 9.65 -10.78 -3.50
N ARG A 103 10.60 -10.48 -4.38
CA ARG A 103 12.03 -10.76 -4.18
C ARG A 103 12.79 -9.54 -3.68
N MET A 104 12.59 -9.20 -2.41
CA MET A 104 13.35 -8.14 -1.75
C MET A 104 14.70 -8.66 -1.17
N PRO A 105 15.73 -7.80 -1.08
CA PRO A 105 16.97 -8.12 -0.37
C PRO A 105 16.73 -8.22 1.15
N SER A 106 17.72 -8.76 1.87
CA SER A 106 17.70 -8.83 3.33
C SER A 106 17.46 -7.46 3.97
N ASP A 107 16.75 -7.47 5.10
CA ASP A 107 16.44 -6.28 5.93
C ASP A 107 15.60 -5.19 5.25
N VAL A 108 14.98 -5.47 4.09
CA VAL A 108 14.04 -4.57 3.39
C VAL A 108 12.67 -5.26 3.22
N PRO A 109 11.85 -5.36 4.26
CA PRO A 109 10.60 -6.11 4.20
C PRO A 109 9.51 -5.35 3.41
N VAL A 110 8.94 -6.01 2.40
CA VAL A 110 7.77 -5.53 1.65
C VAL A 110 6.69 -6.60 1.65
N MET A 111 5.47 -6.24 2.03
CA MET A 111 4.31 -7.14 1.92
C MET A 111 3.69 -7.02 0.54
N THR A 112 3.70 -8.08 -0.27
CA THR A 112 3.06 -8.06 -1.59
C THR A 112 1.60 -8.49 -1.46
N VAL A 113 0.67 -7.61 -1.82
CA VAL A 113 -0.78 -7.89 -1.86
C VAL A 113 -1.31 -7.48 -3.22
N LEU A 114 -1.75 -8.47 -4.00
CA LEU A 114 -2.03 -8.27 -5.44
C LEU A 114 -3.40 -7.64 -5.73
N HIS A 115 -4.38 -7.86 -4.86
CA HIS A 115 -5.72 -7.33 -5.06
C HIS A 115 -5.87 -5.98 -4.33
N PRO A 116 -6.27 -4.88 -5.01
CA PRO A 116 -6.28 -3.54 -4.41
C PRO A 116 -7.14 -3.44 -3.15
N LYS A 117 -8.33 -4.05 -3.17
CA LYS A 117 -9.19 -4.09 -1.97
C LYS A 117 -8.53 -4.87 -0.82
N ASN A 118 -7.74 -5.90 -1.12
CA ASN A 118 -7.05 -6.64 -0.07
C ASN A 118 -5.85 -5.85 0.45
N ALA A 119 -5.17 -5.05 -0.37
CA ALA A 119 -4.11 -4.17 0.09
C ALA A 119 -4.66 -3.15 1.11
N ALA A 120 -5.82 -2.54 0.81
CA ALA A 120 -6.54 -1.69 1.76
C ALA A 120 -6.94 -2.44 3.04
N LEU A 121 -7.56 -3.64 2.94
CA LEU A 121 -7.94 -4.42 4.13
C LEU A 121 -6.73 -4.86 4.97
N SER A 122 -5.60 -5.17 4.34
CA SER A 122 -4.35 -5.49 5.05
C SER A 122 -3.85 -4.26 5.81
N ALA A 123 -3.82 -3.09 5.18
CA ALA A 123 -3.46 -1.85 5.86
C ALA A 123 -4.41 -1.52 7.03
N ILE A 124 -5.72 -1.65 6.82
CA ILE A 124 -6.74 -1.48 7.87
C ILE A 124 -6.48 -2.43 9.03
N ARG A 125 -6.19 -3.70 8.77
CA ARG A 125 -5.92 -4.70 9.82
C ARG A 125 -4.65 -4.40 10.60
N ILE A 126 -3.60 -3.94 9.94
CA ILE A 126 -2.37 -3.49 10.60
C ILE A 126 -2.67 -2.34 11.55
N LEU A 127 -3.38 -1.31 11.07
CA LEU A 127 -3.76 -0.16 11.90
C LEU A 127 -4.71 -0.54 13.04
N ALA A 128 -5.63 -1.48 12.80
CA ALA A 128 -6.60 -1.95 13.77
C ALA A 128 -5.97 -2.64 15.00
N GLU A 129 -4.71 -3.10 14.93
CA GLU A 129 -4.04 -3.63 16.12
C GLU A 129 -3.84 -2.58 17.21
N GLY A 130 -3.77 -1.29 16.83
CA GLY A 130 -3.74 -0.15 17.76
C GLY A 130 -5.07 0.57 17.95
N ASP A 131 -6.16 0.12 17.33
CA ASP A 131 -7.47 0.80 17.35
C ASP A 131 -8.64 -0.20 17.45
N GLU A 132 -9.24 -0.29 18.64
CA GLU A 132 -10.36 -1.21 18.92
C GLU A 132 -11.65 -0.85 18.16
N THR A 133 -11.85 0.41 17.81
CA THR A 133 -13.00 0.85 17.01
C THR A 133 -12.85 0.32 15.58
N LEU A 134 -11.66 0.48 14.99
CA LEU A 134 -11.35 -0.05 13.67
C LEU A 134 -11.38 -1.58 13.67
N LYS A 135 -10.85 -2.23 14.72
CA LYS A 135 -10.90 -3.69 14.89
C LYS A 135 -12.34 -4.21 14.93
N THR A 136 -13.26 -3.46 15.55
CA THR A 136 -14.70 -3.78 15.54
C THR A 136 -15.30 -3.70 14.14
N LYS A 137 -14.98 -2.65 13.35
CA LYS A 137 -15.41 -2.56 11.94
C LYS A 137 -14.90 -3.72 11.10
N VAL A 138 -13.65 -4.14 11.31
CA VAL A 138 -13.05 -5.30 10.63
C VAL A 138 -13.81 -6.59 10.96
N LYS A 139 -14.14 -6.83 12.23
CA LYS A 139 -14.95 -8.00 12.64
C LYS A 139 -16.31 -7.99 11.94
N ALA A 140 -16.99 -6.86 11.91
CA ALA A 140 -18.28 -6.72 11.23
C ALA A 140 -18.19 -7.07 9.73
N ARG A 141 -17.15 -6.57 9.02
CA ARG A 141 -16.92 -6.93 7.62
C ARG A 141 -16.71 -8.44 7.41
N ILE A 142 -16.01 -9.11 8.31
CA ILE A 142 -15.80 -10.57 8.22
C ILE A 142 -17.14 -11.31 8.34
N GLU A 143 -17.98 -10.94 9.31
CA GLU A 143 -19.30 -11.55 9.49
C GLU A 143 -20.25 -11.25 8.31
N GLU A 144 -20.20 -10.04 7.75
CA GLU A 144 -20.95 -9.68 6.53
C GLU A 144 -20.57 -10.59 5.34
N VAL A 145 -19.26 -10.84 5.15
CA VAL A 145 -18.80 -11.74 4.08
C VAL A 145 -19.25 -13.17 4.33
N LYS A 146 -19.15 -13.67 5.57
CA LYS A 146 -19.63 -15.01 5.91
C LYS A 146 -21.12 -15.16 5.65
N GLY A 147 -21.94 -14.16 5.99
CA GLY A 147 -23.39 -14.19 5.77
C GLY A 147 -23.83 -14.19 4.30
N LYS A 148 -22.90 -14.00 3.35
CA LYS A 148 -23.18 -14.12 1.90
C LYS A 148 -23.00 -15.54 1.35
N TYR A 149 -22.45 -16.45 2.15
CA TYR A 149 -22.21 -17.86 1.81
C TYR A 149 -22.93 -18.78 2.79
#